data_AF-A0A926YTR4-F1
#
_entry.id   AF-A0A926YTR4-F1
#
_cell.length_a   1.000
_cell.length_b   1.000
_cell.length_c   1.000
_cell.angle_alpha   90.00
_cell.angle_beta   90.00
_cell.angle_gamma   90.00
#
_symmetry.space_group_name_H-M   'P 1'
#
loop_
_entity.id
_entity.type
_entity.pdbx_description
1 polymer ?
#
loop_
_entity_poly.entity_id
_entity_poly.type
_entity_poly.pdbx_seq_one_letter_code
_entity_poly.pdbx_strand_id
1 'polypeptide(L)'
;MLVKQFNIVGGLLISLSFLLASCGTTARSPEPTVHAQATTQAIESPSPVSTVQATPKTEQTARRKTVADYFLEIPEQYFQPIRLSTQQRQELLSAAEQGQGGNIYDPNNGYLQVTSGGDSCPTVTIAIFSRPSASPLVAVSLTCTSGDTTKILDPDQNWRDVTATVLPVDLSPSSNASYIVEVKLPQIGRTIEVSHLDENNQRTLIGRYQFDGERFVEE
;
A
#
# COMPACT_ATOMS: atom_id res chain seq x y z
N MET A 1 -18.76 -20.28 -38.46
CA MET A 1 -17.59 -21.08 -38.89
C MET A 1 -16.80 -20.23 -39.88
N LEU A 2 -15.79 -19.50 -39.41
CA LEU A 2 -14.80 -18.84 -40.26
C LEU A 2 -13.52 -18.67 -39.43
N VAL A 3 -12.53 -19.51 -39.73
CA VAL A 3 -11.24 -19.57 -39.05
C VAL A 3 -10.31 -18.58 -39.75
N LYS A 4 -9.72 -17.64 -39.02
CA LYS A 4 -8.58 -16.84 -39.49
C LYS A 4 -7.36 -17.19 -38.65
N GLN A 5 -6.46 -17.95 -39.26
CA GLN A 5 -5.11 -18.18 -38.74
C GLN A 5 -4.22 -17.00 -39.13
N PHE A 6 -3.43 -16.51 -38.18
CA PHE A 6 -2.27 -15.67 -38.44
C PHE A 6 -1.02 -16.39 -37.92
N ASN A 7 -0.20 -16.82 -38.86
CA ASN A 7 1.19 -17.18 -38.64
C ASN A 7 2.01 -15.88 -38.59
N ILE A 8 2.80 -15.66 -37.54
CA ILE A 8 3.93 -14.73 -37.58
C ILE A 8 5.19 -15.48 -37.18
N VAL A 9 6.12 -15.46 -38.13
CA VAL A 9 7.45 -16.05 -38.14
C VAL A 9 8.44 -15.03 -37.56
N GLY A 10 9.32 -15.50 -36.68
CA GLY A 10 10.76 -15.23 -36.72
C GLY A 10 11.31 -13.87 -36.28
N GLY A 11 12.29 -13.94 -35.37
CA GLY A 11 13.26 -12.89 -35.04
C GLY A 11 13.77 -13.11 -33.61
N LEU A 12 14.73 -14.00 -33.34
CA LEU A 12 16.18 -13.77 -33.45
C LEU A 12 16.57 -12.31 -33.20
N LEU A 13 17.25 -12.01 -32.08
CA LEU A 13 18.41 -11.09 -31.98
C LEU A 13 18.98 -11.06 -30.54
N ILE A 14 20.23 -11.52 -30.44
CA ILE A 14 21.42 -10.87 -29.86
C ILE A 14 21.48 -10.55 -28.34
N SER A 15 22.29 -11.39 -27.67
CA SER A 15 23.46 -11.09 -26.84
C SER A 15 23.56 -9.72 -26.14
N LEU A 16 23.61 -9.74 -24.80
CA LEU A 16 24.21 -8.65 -24.02
C LEU A 16 24.91 -9.21 -22.77
N SER A 17 26.19 -9.55 -22.92
CA SER A 17 27.09 -9.82 -21.80
C SER A 17 27.60 -8.50 -21.23
N PHE A 18 27.15 -8.13 -20.04
CA PHE A 18 27.74 -7.00 -19.30
C PHE A 18 28.93 -7.49 -18.46
N LEU A 19 30.08 -6.89 -18.75
CA LEU A 19 31.31 -7.02 -17.98
C LEU A 19 31.18 -6.33 -16.61
N LEU A 20 31.68 -7.04 -15.61
CA LEU A 20 31.91 -6.60 -14.24
C LEU A 20 33.07 -5.57 -14.16
N ALA A 21 32.99 -4.77 -13.10
CA ALA A 21 34.08 -4.21 -12.27
C ALA A 21 34.12 -2.68 -12.22
N SER A 22 33.93 -2.12 -11.03
CA SER A 22 35.06 -1.51 -10.32
C SER A 22 34.71 -1.26 -8.86
N CYS A 23 35.61 -1.70 -7.99
CA CYS A 23 35.59 -1.61 -6.56
C CYS A 23 36.17 -0.25 -6.15
N GLY A 24 35.37 0.59 -5.51
CA GLY A 24 35.81 1.89 -4.98
C GLY A 24 35.88 1.86 -3.46
N THR A 25 37.03 1.42 -2.93
CA THR A 25 37.39 1.54 -1.51
C THR A 25 37.80 2.98 -1.21
N THR A 26 37.19 3.65 -0.23
CA THR A 26 37.87 4.71 0.53
C THR A 26 37.33 4.80 1.95
N ALA A 27 38.27 4.70 2.88
CA ALA A 27 38.14 4.73 4.33
C ALA A 27 37.86 6.14 4.89
N ARG A 28 37.19 6.21 6.05
CA ARG A 28 37.73 6.85 7.28
C ARG A 28 36.78 6.77 8.48
N SER A 29 37.30 6.17 9.55
CA SER A 29 37.00 6.35 10.99
C SER A 29 37.29 7.82 11.42
N PRO A 30 36.82 8.39 12.56
CA PRO A 30 36.42 7.73 13.82
C PRO A 30 35.19 8.27 14.59
N GLU A 31 34.80 7.42 15.55
CA GLU A 31 34.09 7.58 16.85
C GLU A 31 34.51 8.81 17.70
N PRO A 32 34.03 8.98 18.96
CA PRO A 32 32.68 9.15 19.53
C PRO A 32 32.54 10.53 20.21
N THR A 33 31.33 10.95 20.62
CA THR A 33 31.19 11.76 21.84
C THR A 33 29.89 11.44 22.55
N VAL A 34 30.03 10.72 23.65
CA VAL A 34 29.03 10.50 24.69
C VAL A 34 29.00 11.76 25.57
N HIS A 35 27.83 12.39 25.69
CA HIS A 35 27.52 13.25 26.83
C HIS A 35 26.22 12.76 27.48
N ALA A 36 26.40 11.97 28.54
CA ALA A 36 25.37 11.70 29.52
C ALA A 36 25.18 12.94 30.39
N GLN A 37 23.96 13.48 30.43
CA GLN A 37 23.53 14.37 31.51
C GLN A 37 22.40 13.68 32.27
N ALA A 38 22.80 13.05 33.36
CA ALA A 38 21.89 12.64 34.42
C ALA A 38 21.38 13.90 35.12
N THR A 39 20.09 14.19 34.97
CA THR A 39 19.40 15.16 35.82
C THR A 39 18.60 14.38 36.86
N THR A 40 19.17 14.29 38.05
CA THR A 40 18.49 13.88 39.28
C THR A 40 17.53 15.00 39.68
N GLN A 41 16.22 14.75 39.62
CA GLN A 41 15.23 15.61 40.27
C GLN A 41 14.36 14.82 41.24
N ALA A 42 14.51 15.23 42.50
CA ALA A 42 13.59 15.26 43.62
C ALA A 42 12.38 14.32 43.60
N ILE A 43 12.43 13.40 44.56
CA ILE A 43 11.31 12.61 45.06
C ILE A 43 10.38 13.56 45.83
N GLU A 44 9.24 13.92 45.26
CA GLU A 44 8.09 14.40 46.02
C GLU A 44 7.18 13.22 46.35
N SER A 45 6.95 12.99 47.64
CA SER A 45 6.03 11.99 48.16
C SER A 45 4.58 12.39 47.92
N PRO A 46 3.78 11.64 47.14
CA PRO A 46 2.34 11.79 47.17
C PRO A 46 1.75 11.04 48.37
N SER A 47 0.80 11.71 49.03
CA SER A 47 -0.02 11.20 50.13
C SER A 47 -0.80 9.92 49.75
N PRO A 48 -1.20 9.09 50.73
CA PRO A 48 -1.97 7.87 50.47
C PRO A 48 -3.39 8.21 49.99
N VAL A 49 -3.62 8.15 48.67
CA VAL A 49 -4.94 8.20 48.08
C VAL A 49 -5.60 6.83 48.24
N SER A 50 -6.79 6.82 48.83
CA SER A 50 -7.60 5.63 49.08
C SER A 50 -7.79 4.78 47.82
N THR A 51 -7.32 3.54 47.91
CA THR A 51 -7.53 2.47 46.94
C THR A 51 -9.03 2.12 46.90
N VAL A 52 -9.79 2.75 46.00
CA VAL A 52 -11.02 2.14 45.50
C VAL A 52 -10.56 1.04 44.56
N GLN A 53 -10.63 -0.19 45.05
CA GLN A 53 -10.31 -1.41 44.31
C GLN A 53 -11.36 -1.58 43.21
N ALA A 54 -11.16 -0.89 42.09
CA ALA A 54 -11.91 -1.09 40.87
C ALA A 54 -11.58 -2.50 40.38
N THR A 55 -12.59 -3.35 40.36
CA THR A 55 -12.54 -4.68 39.75
C THR A 55 -11.99 -4.51 38.32
N PRO A 56 -10.87 -5.15 37.95
CA PRO A 56 -10.38 -5.10 36.58
C PRO A 56 -11.41 -5.82 35.72
N LYS A 57 -12.28 -5.04 35.08
CA LYS A 57 -13.13 -5.51 34.01
C LYS A 57 -12.15 -5.86 32.90
N THR A 58 -11.94 -7.15 32.67
CA THR A 58 -11.15 -7.67 31.56
C THR A 58 -11.83 -7.23 30.28
N GLU A 59 -11.54 -6.00 29.86
CA GLU A 59 -11.95 -5.45 28.60
C GLU A 59 -11.11 -6.20 27.58
N GLN A 60 -11.68 -7.28 27.05
CA GLN A 60 -11.13 -8.03 25.94
C GLN A 60 -11.02 -7.06 24.78
N THR A 61 -9.88 -6.39 24.70
CA THR A 61 -9.51 -5.52 23.58
C THR A 61 -9.65 -6.37 22.33
N ALA A 62 -10.72 -6.12 21.57
CA ALA A 62 -10.97 -6.83 20.32
C ALA A 62 -9.69 -6.80 19.49
N ARG A 63 -9.27 -7.95 18.97
CA ARG A 63 -8.06 -8.06 18.16
C ARG A 63 -8.12 -7.00 17.06
N ARG A 64 -7.06 -6.21 16.92
CA ARG A 64 -6.92 -5.24 15.83
C ARG A 64 -6.93 -5.99 14.49
N LYS A 65 -7.78 -5.54 13.55
CA LYS A 65 -7.84 -6.07 12.19
C LYS A 65 -6.51 -5.84 11.45
N THR A 66 -6.12 -6.81 10.66
CA THR A 66 -4.92 -6.86 9.80
C THR A 66 -5.28 -6.52 8.35
N VAL A 67 -4.27 -6.33 7.49
CA VAL A 67 -4.50 -6.15 6.03
C VAL A 67 -5.19 -7.33 5.38
N ALA A 68 -4.97 -8.54 5.88
CA ALA A 68 -5.70 -9.73 5.45
C ALA A 68 -7.20 -9.63 5.78
N ASP A 69 -7.55 -9.20 7.00
CA ASP A 69 -8.94 -9.05 7.42
C ASP A 69 -9.66 -8.02 6.53
N TYR A 70 -9.03 -6.85 6.32
CA TYR A 70 -9.61 -5.84 5.42
C TYR A 70 -9.69 -6.33 3.97
N PHE A 71 -8.68 -7.04 3.47
CA PHE A 71 -8.68 -7.57 2.11
C PHE A 71 -9.87 -8.48 1.84
N LEU A 72 -10.31 -9.27 2.82
CA LEU A 72 -11.48 -10.15 2.71
C LEU A 72 -12.81 -9.43 2.94
N GLU A 73 -12.83 -8.35 3.71
CA GLU A 73 -14.05 -7.60 4.03
C GLU A 73 -14.41 -6.52 2.99
N ILE A 74 -13.46 -6.05 2.16
CA ILE A 74 -13.75 -5.08 1.10
C ILE A 74 -14.87 -5.63 0.18
N PRO A 75 -15.90 -4.83 -0.16
CA PRO A 75 -16.95 -5.26 -1.08
C PRO A 75 -16.41 -5.60 -2.48
N GLU A 76 -16.94 -6.66 -3.10
CA GLU A 76 -16.49 -7.18 -4.40
C GLU A 76 -16.52 -6.14 -5.54
N GLN A 77 -17.37 -5.12 -5.44
CA GLN A 77 -17.48 -4.03 -6.41
C GLN A 77 -16.19 -3.20 -6.54
N TYR A 78 -15.31 -3.20 -5.54
CA TYR A 78 -14.03 -2.48 -5.59
C TYR A 78 -12.91 -3.28 -6.25
N PHE A 79 -13.19 -4.51 -6.70
CA PHE A 79 -12.27 -5.34 -7.49
C PHE A 79 -12.71 -5.43 -8.95
N GLN A 80 -13.47 -4.47 -9.47
CA GLN A 80 -13.78 -4.40 -10.91
C GLN A 80 -12.59 -3.79 -11.67
N PRO A 81 -12.21 -4.34 -12.84
CA PRO A 81 -12.99 -5.28 -13.65
C PRO A 81 -12.74 -6.77 -13.38
N ILE A 82 -11.76 -7.14 -12.55
CA ILE A 82 -11.34 -8.55 -12.37
C ILE A 82 -12.27 -9.43 -11.55
N ARG A 83 -13.25 -8.85 -10.81
CA ARG A 83 -14.30 -9.56 -10.07
C ARG A 83 -13.74 -10.64 -9.13
N LEU A 84 -12.95 -10.22 -8.13
CA LEU A 84 -12.43 -11.15 -7.13
C LEU A 84 -13.51 -11.48 -6.09
N SER A 85 -14.01 -12.72 -6.14
CA SER A 85 -14.88 -13.26 -5.09
C SER A 85 -14.14 -13.42 -3.76
N THR A 86 -14.87 -13.49 -2.65
CA THR A 86 -14.28 -13.77 -1.33
C THR A 86 -13.44 -15.05 -1.31
N GLN A 87 -13.87 -16.12 -1.98
CA GLN A 87 -13.11 -17.36 -2.05
C GLN A 87 -11.77 -17.17 -2.80
N GLN A 88 -11.78 -16.51 -3.95
CA GLN A 88 -10.56 -16.23 -4.71
C GLN A 88 -9.59 -15.35 -3.91
N ARG A 89 -10.11 -14.36 -3.16
CA ARG A 89 -9.29 -13.54 -2.27
C ARG A 89 -8.65 -14.37 -1.16
N GLN A 90 -9.36 -15.34 -0.59
CA GLN A 90 -8.79 -16.27 0.40
C GLN A 90 -7.65 -17.12 -0.20
N GLU A 91 -7.81 -17.59 -1.43
CA GLU A 91 -6.78 -18.35 -2.15
C GLU A 91 -5.54 -17.49 -2.42
N LEU A 92 -5.72 -16.27 -2.92
CA LEU A 92 -4.65 -15.31 -3.17
C LEU A 92 -3.91 -14.91 -1.88
N LEU A 93 -4.64 -14.69 -0.79
CA LEU A 93 -4.06 -14.41 0.51
C LEU A 93 -3.22 -15.60 1.00
N SER A 94 -3.74 -16.82 0.88
CA SER A 94 -3.00 -18.03 1.28
C SER A 94 -1.71 -18.19 0.47
N ALA A 95 -1.73 -17.89 -0.83
CA ALA A 95 -0.54 -17.88 -1.68
C ALA A 95 0.46 -16.79 -1.27
N ALA A 96 -0.03 -15.59 -0.90
CA ALA A 96 0.81 -14.48 -0.42
C ALA A 96 1.49 -14.78 0.91
N GLU A 97 0.78 -15.40 1.85
CA GLU A 97 1.34 -15.87 3.13
C GLU A 97 2.46 -16.90 2.93
N GLN A 98 2.40 -17.67 1.84
CA GLN A 98 3.42 -18.65 1.45
C GLN A 98 4.52 -18.05 0.56
N GLY A 99 4.47 -16.75 0.25
CA GLY A 99 5.45 -16.07 -0.61
C GLY A 99 5.44 -16.52 -2.07
N GLN A 100 4.30 -17.00 -2.58
CA GLN A 100 4.18 -17.50 -3.96
C GLN A 100 3.94 -16.37 -4.96
N GLY A 101 4.36 -16.58 -6.21
CA GLY A 101 3.96 -15.73 -7.35
C GLY A 101 4.42 -14.27 -7.29
N GLY A 102 5.46 -13.96 -6.50
CA GLY A 102 5.91 -12.58 -6.29
C GLY A 102 4.96 -11.73 -5.43
N ASN A 103 4.01 -12.38 -4.74
CA ASN A 103 3.11 -11.72 -3.81
C ASN A 103 3.88 -11.19 -2.60
N ILE A 104 3.43 -10.08 -2.06
CA ILE A 104 4.00 -9.45 -0.86
C ILE A 104 2.90 -9.42 0.20
N TYR A 105 3.15 -10.03 1.35
CA TYR A 105 2.29 -9.92 2.52
C TYR A 105 3.09 -9.35 3.68
N ASP A 106 2.78 -8.11 4.06
CA ASP A 106 3.43 -7.40 5.16
C ASP A 106 2.36 -6.90 6.16
N PRO A 107 1.91 -7.77 7.08
CA PRO A 107 0.89 -7.42 8.05
C PRO A 107 1.36 -6.37 9.07
N ASN A 108 2.67 -6.20 9.26
CA ASN A 108 3.22 -5.23 10.21
C ASN A 108 3.10 -3.81 9.68
N ASN A 109 3.30 -3.62 8.37
CA ASN A 109 3.11 -2.34 7.70
C ASN A 109 1.72 -2.16 7.09
N GLY A 110 0.85 -3.17 7.22
CA GLY A 110 -0.52 -3.11 6.71
C GLY A 110 -0.58 -3.09 5.18
N TYR A 111 0.32 -3.84 4.53
CA TYR A 111 0.45 -3.89 3.08
C TYR A 111 0.25 -5.32 2.55
N LEU A 112 -0.46 -5.44 1.44
CA LEU A 112 -0.65 -6.69 0.71
C LEU A 112 -0.59 -6.39 -0.78
N GLN A 113 0.17 -7.17 -1.53
CA GLN A 113 0.16 -7.16 -2.99
C GLN A 113 0.02 -8.60 -3.48
N VAL A 114 -1.02 -8.85 -4.27
CA VAL A 114 -1.31 -10.16 -4.85
C VAL A 114 -1.44 -10.08 -6.36
N THR A 115 -0.90 -11.08 -7.04
CA THR A 115 -1.08 -11.28 -8.47
C THR A 115 -2.28 -12.19 -8.69
N SER A 116 -3.35 -11.65 -9.25
CA SER A 116 -4.61 -12.37 -9.51
C SER A 116 -4.53 -13.32 -10.71
N GLY A 117 -3.52 -13.16 -11.57
CA GLY A 117 -3.36 -13.92 -12.80
C GLY A 117 -4.36 -13.57 -13.91
N GLY A 118 -5.17 -12.51 -13.75
CA GLY A 118 -6.06 -12.03 -14.79
C GLY A 118 -5.32 -11.25 -15.88
N ASP A 119 -5.72 -11.43 -17.15
CA ASP A 119 -5.02 -10.87 -18.33
C ASP A 119 -5.03 -9.33 -18.40
N SER A 120 -6.00 -8.67 -17.76
CA SER A 120 -6.20 -7.21 -17.88
C SER A 120 -5.82 -6.42 -16.63
N CYS A 121 -5.99 -6.96 -15.43
CA CYS A 121 -5.49 -6.37 -14.19
C CYS A 121 -4.78 -7.42 -13.33
N PRO A 122 -3.50 -7.69 -13.61
CA PRO A 122 -2.81 -8.80 -12.99
C PRO A 122 -2.57 -8.59 -11.49
N THR A 123 -2.59 -7.35 -10.98
CA THR A 123 -2.15 -7.07 -9.62
C THR A 123 -3.18 -6.28 -8.82
N VAL A 124 -3.37 -6.69 -7.57
CA VAL A 124 -4.14 -5.98 -6.55
C VAL A 124 -3.23 -5.61 -5.40
N THR A 125 -3.22 -4.34 -5.02
CA THR A 125 -2.43 -3.82 -3.91
C THR A 125 -3.36 -3.19 -2.88
N ILE A 126 -3.17 -3.54 -1.61
CA ILE A 126 -3.89 -3.02 -0.45
C ILE A 126 -2.89 -2.34 0.48
N ALA A 127 -3.21 -1.13 0.95
CA ALA A 127 -2.46 -0.43 1.98
C ALA A 127 -3.39 0.17 3.04
N ILE A 128 -3.01 0.05 4.31
CA ILE A 128 -3.76 0.57 5.46
C ILE A 128 -3.15 1.89 5.94
N PHE A 129 -3.98 2.92 6.06
CA PHE A 129 -3.61 4.22 6.60
C PHE A 129 -4.25 4.44 7.97
N SER A 130 -3.46 4.34 9.04
CA SER A 130 -3.95 4.41 10.42
C SER A 130 -4.42 5.81 10.80
N ARG A 131 -5.64 5.91 11.34
CA ARG A 131 -6.21 7.13 11.93
C ARG A 131 -6.08 7.09 13.46
N PRO A 132 -5.78 8.20 14.15
CA PRO A 132 -5.66 8.21 15.61
C PRO A 132 -6.97 7.93 16.37
N SER A 133 -8.12 8.28 15.78
CA SER A 133 -9.41 8.31 16.48
C SER A 133 -10.54 7.54 15.76
N ALA A 134 -10.21 6.74 14.76
CA ALA A 134 -11.18 6.01 13.93
C ALA A 134 -10.56 4.73 13.34
N SER A 135 -11.37 3.89 12.68
CA SER A 135 -10.82 2.76 11.90
C SER A 135 -9.84 3.29 10.85
N PRO A 136 -8.83 2.54 10.40
CA PRO A 136 -7.96 3.01 9.34
C PRO A 136 -8.72 3.23 8.02
N LEU A 137 -8.17 4.09 7.15
CA LEU A 137 -8.55 4.09 5.73
C LEU A 137 -7.85 2.92 5.03
N VAL A 138 -8.52 2.33 4.05
CA VAL A 138 -8.00 1.19 3.28
C VAL A 138 -7.90 1.60 1.82
N ALA A 139 -6.70 1.69 1.28
CA ALA A 139 -6.49 1.90 -0.15
C ALA A 139 -6.49 0.57 -0.88
N VAL A 140 -7.17 0.51 -2.02
CA VAL A 140 -7.22 -0.60 -2.95
C VAL A 140 -6.76 -0.06 -4.30
N SER A 141 -5.68 -0.60 -4.84
CA SER A 141 -5.19 -0.31 -6.18
C SER A 141 -5.25 -1.56 -7.04
N LEU A 142 -5.83 -1.45 -8.24
CA LEU A 142 -5.78 -2.47 -9.27
C LEU A 142 -4.86 -1.95 -10.37
N THR A 143 -3.76 -2.65 -10.61
CA THR A 143 -2.85 -2.33 -11.72
C THR A 143 -3.35 -3.04 -12.96
N CYS A 144 -3.74 -2.27 -13.97
CA CYS A 144 -4.33 -2.78 -15.21
C CYS A 144 -3.58 -2.30 -16.45
N THR A 145 -3.68 -3.07 -17.54
CA THR A 145 -3.11 -2.69 -18.83
C THR A 145 -3.73 -1.41 -19.41
N SER A 146 -4.99 -1.12 -19.08
CA SER A 146 -5.69 0.12 -19.44
C SER A 146 -5.46 1.26 -18.45
N GLY A 147 -4.64 1.04 -17.42
CA GLY A 147 -4.34 2.00 -16.38
C GLY A 147 -4.86 1.63 -15.01
N ASP A 148 -4.19 2.17 -14.01
CA ASP A 148 -4.42 1.82 -12.61
C ASP A 148 -5.70 2.47 -12.08
N THR A 149 -6.41 1.73 -11.24
CA THR A 149 -7.56 2.26 -10.51
C THR A 149 -7.26 2.19 -9.03
N THR A 150 -7.22 3.35 -8.38
CA THR A 150 -6.99 3.43 -6.92
C THR A 150 -8.19 4.05 -6.23
N LYS A 151 -8.64 3.40 -5.16
CA LYS A 151 -9.74 3.82 -4.30
C LYS A 151 -9.28 3.81 -2.85
N ILE A 152 -9.64 4.84 -2.10
CA ILE A 152 -9.43 4.93 -0.65
C ILE A 152 -10.80 4.80 0.01
N LEU A 153 -10.96 3.76 0.81
CA LEU A 153 -12.23 3.35 1.39
C LEU A 153 -12.25 3.62 2.89
N ASP A 154 -13.41 4.04 3.41
CA ASP A 154 -13.65 4.21 4.85
C ASP A 154 -14.56 3.07 5.38
N PRO A 155 -14.01 2.09 6.12
CA PRO A 155 -14.80 1.00 6.71
C PRO A 155 -15.90 1.49 7.67
N ASP A 156 -15.69 2.62 8.36
CA ASP A 156 -16.67 3.17 9.30
C ASP A 156 -17.89 3.76 8.57
N GLN A 157 -17.75 4.08 7.27
CA GLN A 157 -18.81 4.59 6.40
C GLN A 157 -19.33 3.52 5.45
N ASN A 158 -19.39 2.26 5.89
CA ASN A 158 -19.83 1.13 5.07
C ASN A 158 -19.03 1.02 3.75
N TRP A 159 -17.70 1.12 3.86
CA TRP A 159 -16.77 1.04 2.73
C TRP A 159 -17.01 2.10 1.65
N ARG A 160 -17.42 3.31 2.05
CA ARG A 160 -17.58 4.42 1.12
C ARG A 160 -16.24 4.80 0.48
N ASP A 161 -16.24 5.06 -0.83
CA ASP A 161 -15.13 5.69 -1.53
C ASP A 161 -14.99 7.15 -1.07
N VAL A 162 -13.87 7.44 -0.39
CA VAL A 162 -13.53 8.77 0.13
C VAL A 162 -12.33 9.38 -0.60
N THR A 163 -11.88 8.78 -1.71
CA THR A 163 -10.66 9.18 -2.44
C THR A 163 -10.59 10.68 -2.71
N ALA A 164 -11.65 11.26 -3.30
CA ALA A 164 -11.70 12.69 -3.63
C ALA A 164 -11.75 13.62 -2.40
N THR A 165 -12.12 13.10 -1.22
CA THR A 165 -12.16 13.87 0.02
C THR A 165 -10.78 13.89 0.70
N VAL A 166 -10.06 12.77 0.63
CA VAL A 166 -8.81 12.59 1.38
C VAL A 166 -7.58 12.85 0.54
N LEU A 167 -7.68 12.87 -0.78
CA LEU A 167 -6.56 13.10 -1.68
C LEU A 167 -6.71 14.46 -2.39
N PRO A 168 -5.71 15.37 -2.34
CA PRO A 168 -5.83 16.71 -2.90
C PRO A 168 -5.51 16.75 -4.41
N VAL A 169 -5.58 15.61 -5.10
CA VAL A 169 -5.41 15.50 -6.55
C VAL A 169 -6.58 14.70 -7.13
N ASP A 170 -7.12 15.18 -8.25
CA ASP A 170 -8.14 14.46 -9.00
C ASP A 170 -7.51 13.29 -9.74
N LEU A 171 -7.95 12.08 -9.41
CA LEU A 171 -7.51 10.85 -10.09
C LEU A 171 -8.36 10.53 -11.33
N SER A 172 -9.39 11.33 -11.60
CA SER A 172 -10.24 11.13 -12.77
C SER A 172 -9.41 11.37 -14.04
N PRO A 173 -9.34 10.40 -14.97
CA PRO A 173 -8.71 10.67 -16.25
C PRO A 173 -9.50 11.78 -16.93
N SER A 174 -8.81 12.82 -17.42
CA SER A 174 -9.49 13.83 -18.23
C SER A 174 -10.03 13.13 -19.49
N SER A 175 -11.26 13.42 -19.90
CA SER A 175 -11.90 12.75 -21.03
C SER A 175 -11.15 12.89 -22.36
N ASN A 176 -10.18 13.81 -22.42
CA ASN A 176 -9.34 14.10 -23.57
C ASN A 176 -7.84 13.85 -23.30
N ALA A 177 -7.48 13.27 -22.14
CA ALA A 177 -6.11 13.01 -21.78
C ALA A 177 -5.60 11.73 -22.45
N SER A 178 -4.42 11.81 -23.06
CA SER A 178 -3.65 10.64 -23.51
C SER A 178 -2.83 9.99 -22.39
N TYR A 179 -3.16 10.28 -21.13
CA TYR A 179 -2.42 9.79 -19.97
C TYR A 179 -3.32 9.06 -18.98
N ILE A 180 -2.71 8.14 -18.25
CA ILE A 180 -3.29 7.42 -17.12
C ILE A 180 -2.74 8.04 -15.83
N VAL A 181 -3.57 8.12 -14.78
CA VAL A 181 -3.10 8.47 -13.44
C VAL A 181 -2.75 7.20 -12.68
N GLU A 182 -1.50 7.07 -12.25
CA GLU A 182 -0.99 5.96 -11.46
C GLU A 182 -0.81 6.41 -10.02
N VAL A 183 -1.28 5.60 -9.06
CA VAL A 183 -1.04 5.82 -7.63
C VAL A 183 -0.26 4.64 -7.07
N LYS A 184 0.98 4.91 -6.66
CA LYS A 184 1.83 3.92 -6.01
C LYS A 184 1.61 3.95 -4.51
N LEU A 185 1.04 2.86 -3.98
CA LEU A 185 0.84 2.68 -2.55
C LEU A 185 2.15 2.30 -1.84
N PRO A 186 2.42 2.83 -0.64
CA PRO A 186 3.63 2.52 0.12
C PRO A 186 3.54 1.13 0.74
N GLN A 187 4.57 0.31 0.55
CA GLN A 187 4.79 -0.87 1.39
C GLN A 187 5.21 -0.46 2.81
N ILE A 188 6.01 0.60 2.93
CA ILE A 188 6.52 1.14 4.20
C ILE A 188 6.24 2.64 4.23
N GLY A 189 5.77 3.13 5.37
CA GLY A 189 5.49 4.55 5.58
C GLY A 189 4.06 4.92 5.18
N ARG A 190 3.87 6.21 4.91
CA ARG A 190 2.53 6.83 4.76
C ARG A 190 2.43 7.73 3.53
N THR A 191 3.42 7.69 2.65
CA THR A 191 3.51 8.55 1.47
C THR A 191 3.13 7.76 0.23
N ILE A 192 2.16 8.27 -0.54
CA ILE A 192 1.84 7.76 -1.87
C ILE A 192 2.55 8.62 -2.92
N GLU A 193 2.87 8.01 -4.06
CA GLU A 193 3.36 8.73 -5.24
C GLU A 193 2.26 8.72 -6.29
N VAL A 194 1.91 9.90 -6.82
CA VAL A 194 0.93 10.02 -7.90
C VAL A 194 1.65 10.50 -9.16
N SER A 195 1.47 9.79 -10.26
CA SER A 195 2.14 10.08 -11.53
C SER A 195 1.18 10.03 -12.71
N HIS A 196 1.52 10.77 -13.77
CA HIS A 196 0.96 10.55 -15.10
C HIS A 196 1.81 9.52 -15.84
N LEU A 197 1.16 8.58 -16.51
CA LEU A 197 1.76 7.70 -17.51
C LEU A 197 1.23 8.11 -18.87
N ASP A 198 2.12 8.56 -19.77
CA ASP A 198 1.73 8.90 -21.14
C ASP A 198 1.60 7.65 -22.04
N GLU A 199 1.24 7.87 -23.31
CA GLU A 199 1.11 6.82 -24.33
C GLU A 199 2.41 6.03 -24.59
N ASN A 200 3.57 6.57 -24.20
CA ASN A 200 4.88 5.93 -24.32
C ASN A 200 5.33 5.26 -23.02
N ASN A 201 4.43 5.13 -22.03
CA ASN A 201 4.71 4.68 -20.66
C ASN A 201 5.78 5.52 -19.95
N GLN A 202 5.98 6.79 -20.35
CA GLN A 202 6.84 7.71 -19.63
C GLN A 202 6.10 8.21 -18.40
N ARG A 203 6.73 8.03 -17.23
CA ARG A 203 6.19 8.45 -15.94
C ARG A 203 6.60 9.89 -15.64
N THR A 204 5.61 10.75 -15.42
CA THR A 204 5.81 12.10 -14.89
C THR A 204 5.20 12.18 -13.50
N LEU A 205 6.02 12.42 -12.48
CA LEU A 205 5.55 12.59 -11.11
C LEU A 205 4.67 13.84 -11.00
N ILE A 206 3.44 13.68 -10.50
CA ILE A 206 2.56 14.81 -10.17
C ILE A 206 2.91 15.33 -8.78
N GLY A 207 3.06 14.42 -7.82
CA GLY A 207 3.35 14.79 -6.43
C GLY A 207 3.54 13.57 -5.53
N ARG A 208 4.09 13.85 -4.35
CA ARG A 208 4.21 12.91 -3.23
C ARG A 208 3.26 13.41 -2.16
N TYR A 209 2.41 12.52 -1.65
CA TYR A 209 1.42 12.92 -0.66
C TYR A 209 1.51 12.05 0.58
N GLN A 210 1.77 12.66 1.73
CA GLN A 210 1.89 11.99 3.02
C GLN A 210 0.54 12.00 3.75
N PHE A 211 0.13 10.86 4.30
CA PHE A 211 -1.09 10.77 5.10
C PHE A 211 -0.86 11.32 6.52
N ASP A 212 -1.51 12.41 6.89
CA ASP A 212 -1.34 13.11 8.19
C ASP A 212 -2.12 12.48 9.36
N GLY A 213 -3.05 11.55 9.07
CA GLY A 213 -3.93 10.92 10.05
C GLY A 213 -5.40 11.12 9.75
N GLU A 214 -5.72 12.07 8.86
CA GLU A 214 -7.06 12.35 8.37
C GLU A 214 -7.11 12.34 6.84
N ARG A 215 -6.12 12.94 6.19
CA ARG A 215 -6.02 13.09 4.74
C ARG A 215 -4.58 13.07 4.24
N PHE A 216 -4.42 13.06 2.94
CA PHE A 216 -3.13 13.20 2.26
C PHE A 216 -2.82 14.68 2.06
N VAL A 217 -1.59 15.07 2.38
CA VAL A 217 -1.04 16.41 2.17
C VAL A 217 0.22 16.30 1.32
N GLU A 218 0.47 17.27 0.45
CA GLU A 218 1.68 17.30 -0.38
C GLU A 218 2.93 17.42 0.53
N GLU A 219 3.95 16.59 0.25
CA GLU A 219 5.24 16.55 0.97
C GLU A 219 6.12 17.76 0.65
#